data_AF-A0A5J4R397-F1
#
_entry.id   AF-A0A5J4R397-F1
#
_cell.length_a   1.000
_cell.length_b   1.000
_cell.length_c   1.000
_cell.angle_alpha   90.00
_cell.angle_beta   90.00
_cell.angle_gamma   90.00
#
_symmetry.space_group_name_H-M   'P 1'
#
loop_
_entity.id
_entity.type
_entity.pdbx_description
1 polymer ?
#
loop_
_entity_poly.entity_id
_entity_poly.type
_entity_poly.pdbx_seq_one_letter_code
_entity_poly.pdbx_strand_id
1 'polypeptide(L)'
;MAQRKGQTGNPRGRPKGKPNKVTMETREWIKRLIDKNRGQIEKDLKALDPKDRILAIEKLMQYTVPKMQSVEAQIDFGRLSDEQLDEIINKININTPDNENDTDNGE
;
A
#
# COMPACT_ATOMS: atom_id res chain seq x y z
N MET A 1 -23.10 -0.16 -44.90
CA MET A 1 -21.71 0.28 -45.18
C MET A 1 -20.84 -0.10 -44.00
N ALA A 2 -19.77 -0.88 -44.21
CA ALA A 2 -18.80 -1.19 -43.17
C ALA A 2 -17.94 0.05 -42.85
N GLN A 3 -17.60 0.28 -41.58
CA GLN A 3 -16.80 1.45 -41.21
C GLN A 3 -15.37 1.35 -41.76
N ARG A 4 -14.81 2.48 -42.20
CA ARG A 4 -13.46 2.54 -42.75
C ARG A 4 -12.43 2.30 -41.65
N LYS A 5 -11.34 1.58 -41.96
CA LYS A 5 -10.22 1.33 -41.03
C LYS A 5 -9.72 2.66 -40.45
N GLY A 6 -9.77 2.82 -39.12
CA GLY A 6 -9.40 4.06 -38.42
C GLY A 6 -10.57 4.98 -38.04
N GLN A 7 -11.77 4.80 -38.60
CA GLN A 7 -13.00 5.38 -38.10
C GLN A 7 -13.74 4.34 -37.28
N THR A 8 -13.49 4.30 -35.97
CA THR A 8 -14.36 3.56 -35.06
C THR A 8 -15.47 4.50 -34.60
N GLY A 9 -16.68 3.97 -34.39
CA GLY A 9 -17.82 4.73 -33.84
C GLY A 9 -17.58 5.30 -32.43
N ASN A 10 -16.42 5.04 -31.81
CA ASN A 10 -15.98 5.66 -30.58
C ASN A 10 -14.56 6.27 -30.74
N PRO A 11 -14.44 7.48 -31.31
CA PRO A 11 -13.17 8.14 -31.53
C PRO A 11 -12.38 8.46 -30.24
N ARG A 12 -13.02 8.40 -29.06
CA ARG A 12 -12.37 8.62 -27.75
C ARG A 12 -11.96 7.31 -27.05
N GLY A 13 -12.21 6.16 -27.68
CA GLY A 13 -11.89 4.84 -27.12
C GLY A 13 -12.59 4.56 -25.79
N ARG A 14 -12.21 3.46 -25.14
CA ARG A 14 -12.62 3.20 -23.75
C ARG A 14 -11.91 4.22 -22.85
N PRO A 15 -12.62 4.92 -21.93
CA PRO A 15 -11.97 5.91 -21.07
C PRO A 15 -10.89 5.25 -20.21
N LYS A 16 -9.69 5.85 -20.20
CA LYS A 16 -8.55 5.39 -19.40
C LYS A 16 -8.94 5.35 -17.92
N GLY A 17 -8.76 4.22 -17.25
CA GLY A 17 -9.09 4.04 -15.83
C GLY A 17 -10.49 3.48 -15.54
N LYS A 18 -11.35 3.23 -16.55
CA LYS A 18 -12.62 2.52 -16.30
C LYS A 18 -12.35 1.05 -15.94
N PRO A 19 -12.72 0.57 -14.74
CA PRO A 19 -12.52 -0.83 -14.36
C PRO A 19 -13.24 -1.77 -15.33
N ASN A 20 -12.75 -3.02 -15.45
CA ASN A 20 -13.38 -4.01 -16.32
C ASN A 20 -14.80 -4.31 -15.87
N LYS A 21 -15.75 -4.36 -16.80
CA LYS A 21 -17.18 -4.55 -16.52
C LYS A 21 -17.41 -5.83 -15.71
N VAL A 22 -16.77 -6.93 -16.11
CA VAL A 22 -16.80 -8.21 -15.40
C VAL A 22 -16.29 -8.06 -13.96
N THR A 23 -15.18 -7.37 -13.75
CA THR A 23 -14.62 -7.15 -12.40
C THR A 23 -15.54 -6.30 -11.52
N MET A 24 -16.25 -5.33 -12.11
CA MET A 24 -17.23 -4.52 -11.40
C MET A 24 -18.44 -5.36 -10.96
N GLU A 25 -18.97 -6.18 -11.87
CA GLU A 25 -20.09 -7.10 -11.58
C GLU A 25 -19.74 -8.12 -10.50
N THR A 26 -18.54 -8.71 -10.55
CA THR A 26 -18.07 -9.64 -9.51
C THR A 26 -17.97 -8.95 -8.14
N ARG A 27 -17.40 -7.74 -8.05
CA ARG A 27 -17.31 -6.99 -6.79
C ARG A 27 -18.68 -6.67 -6.21
N GLU A 28 -19.60 -6.25 -7.06
CA GLU A 28 -20.97 -5.95 -6.65
C GLU A 28 -21.70 -7.21 -6.17
N TRP A 29 -21.51 -8.33 -6.88
CA TRP A 29 -22.05 -9.63 -6.46
C TRP A 29 -21.49 -10.07 -5.10
N ILE A 30 -20.17 -9.97 -4.88
CA ILE A 30 -19.54 -10.28 -3.58
C ILE A 30 -20.11 -9.40 -2.48
N LYS A 31 -20.25 -8.09 -2.71
CA LYS A 31 -20.85 -7.17 -1.74
C LYS A 31 -22.28 -7.61 -1.38
N ARG A 32 -23.11 -7.90 -2.38
CA ARG A 32 -24.49 -8.37 -2.16
C ARG A 32 -24.54 -9.70 -1.42
N LEU A 33 -23.61 -10.62 -1.69
CA LEU A 33 -23.51 -11.90 -1.00
C LEU A 33 -23.20 -11.71 0.49
N ILE A 34 -22.19 -10.88 0.79
CA ILE A 34 -21.83 -10.54 2.18
C ILE A 34 -23.02 -9.89 2.88
N ASP A 35 -23.67 -8.92 2.23
CA ASP A 35 -24.81 -8.19 2.79
C ASP A 35 -25.99 -9.11 3.14
N LYS A 36 -26.28 -10.08 2.28
CA LYS A 36 -27.33 -11.09 2.53
C LYS A 36 -26.98 -12.04 3.67
N ASN A 37 -25.71 -12.36 3.84
CA ASN A 37 -25.25 -13.33 4.83
C ASN A 37 -24.91 -12.72 6.20
N ARG A 38 -25.04 -11.40 6.38
CA ARG A 38 -24.71 -10.71 7.66
C ARG A 38 -25.37 -11.38 8.87
N GLY A 39 -26.66 -11.67 8.79
CA GLY A 39 -27.38 -12.32 9.89
C GLY A 39 -26.90 -13.73 10.21
N GLN A 40 -26.41 -14.47 9.22
CA GLN A 40 -25.79 -15.78 9.43
C GLN A 40 -24.40 -15.63 10.06
N ILE A 41 -23.59 -14.70 9.56
CA ILE A 41 -22.25 -14.41 10.10
C ILE A 41 -22.33 -14.01 11.58
N GLU A 42 -23.32 -13.22 11.99
CA GLU A 42 -23.54 -12.87 13.40
C GLU A 42 -23.88 -14.09 14.27
N LYS A 43 -24.67 -15.03 13.74
CA LYS A 43 -25.00 -16.28 14.45
C LYS A 43 -23.77 -17.17 14.57
N ASP A 44 -23.00 -17.32 13.50
CA ASP A 44 -21.77 -18.12 13.49
C ASP A 44 -20.74 -17.54 14.46
N LEU A 45 -20.59 -16.21 14.51
CA LEU A 45 -19.77 -15.52 15.51
C LEU A 45 -20.20 -15.80 16.96
N LYS A 46 -21.50 -15.90 17.22
CA LYS A 46 -22.04 -16.26 18.53
C LYS A 46 -21.95 -17.75 18.85
N ALA A 47 -21.86 -18.60 17.84
CA ALA A 47 -21.71 -20.04 18.00
C ALA A 47 -20.25 -20.49 18.17
N LEU A 48 -19.29 -19.68 17.72
CA LEU A 48 -17.86 -19.92 17.89
C LEU A 48 -17.43 -19.99 19.36
N ASP A 49 -16.38 -20.77 19.63
CA ASP A 49 -15.77 -20.86 20.94
C ASP A 49 -15.26 -19.49 21.41
N PRO A 50 -15.26 -19.22 22.73
CA PRO A 50 -14.92 -17.90 23.26
C PRO A 50 -13.57 -17.35 22.74
N LYS A 51 -12.56 -18.22 22.62
CA LYS A 51 -11.23 -17.85 22.12
C LYS A 51 -11.26 -17.44 20.65
N ASP A 52 -11.92 -18.23 19.81
CA ASP A 52 -12.00 -17.98 18.37
C ASP A 52 -12.88 -16.78 18.05
N ARG A 53 -13.93 -16.56 18.85
CA ARG A 53 -14.77 -15.36 18.77
C ARG A 53 -13.96 -14.09 19.00
N ILE A 54 -13.12 -14.07 20.04
CA ILE A 54 -12.26 -12.91 20.34
C ILE A 54 -11.28 -12.67 19.20
N LEU A 55 -10.66 -13.72 18.66
CA LEU A 55 -9.70 -13.61 17.55
C LEU A 55 -10.37 -13.15 16.24
N ALA A 56 -11.59 -13.61 15.95
CA ALA A 56 -12.35 -13.13 14.81
C ALA A 56 -12.70 -11.64 14.96
N ILE A 57 -13.11 -11.21 16.15
CA ILE A 57 -13.40 -9.80 16.45
C ILE A 57 -12.14 -8.94 16.34
N GLU A 58 -10.99 -9.41 16.84
CA GLU A 58 -9.70 -8.71 16.71
C GLU A 58 -9.35 -8.45 15.24
N LYS A 59 -9.55 -9.44 14.36
CA LYS A 59 -9.35 -9.29 12.91
C LYS A 59 -10.29 -8.27 12.29
N LEU A 60 -11.57 -8.26 12.70
CA LEU A 60 -12.54 -7.27 12.23
C LEU A 60 -12.23 -5.85 12.73
N MET A 61 -11.67 -5.73 13.94
CA MET A 61 -11.28 -4.45 14.54
C MET A 61 -10.23 -3.72 13.70
N GLN A 62 -9.36 -4.44 12.99
CA GLN A 62 -8.32 -3.85 12.13
C GLN A 62 -8.87 -3.03 10.96
N TYR A 63 -10.13 -3.28 10.57
CA TYR A 63 -10.81 -2.57 9.48
C TYR A 63 -11.72 -1.44 9.98
N THR A 64 -11.99 -1.37 11.28
CA THR A 64 -12.85 -0.34 11.88
C THR A 64 -12.08 0.69 12.68
N VAL A 65 -10.98 0.27 13.32
CA VAL A 65 -10.09 1.14 14.08
C VAL A 65 -8.79 1.31 13.29
N PRO A 66 -8.34 2.54 13.02
CA PRO A 66 -7.02 2.79 12.47
C PRO A 66 -5.98 2.17 13.41
N LYS A 67 -5.30 1.11 12.98
CA LYS A 67 -4.09 0.69 13.67
C LYS A 67 -3.09 1.84 13.53
N MET A 68 -2.51 2.25 14.65
CA MET A 68 -1.37 3.15 14.64
C MET A 68 -0.29 2.42 13.83
N GLN A 69 -0.10 2.81 12.57
CA GLN A 69 0.99 2.26 11.79
C GLN A 69 2.25 2.66 12.54
N SER A 70 3.12 1.70 12.84
CA SER A 70 4.48 2.06 13.20
C SER A 70 4.96 2.95 12.06
N VAL A 71 5.27 4.21 12.37
CA VAL A 71 5.92 5.09 11.41
C VAL A 71 7.31 4.51 11.24
N GLU A 72 7.43 3.51 10.38
CA GLU A 72 8.68 3.27 9.69
C GLU A 72 8.86 4.52 8.85
N ALA A 73 9.77 5.38 9.27
CA ALA A 73 10.29 6.44 8.42
C ALA A 73 10.98 5.74 7.24
N GLN A 74 10.20 5.32 6.26
CA GLN A 74 10.67 4.93 4.94
C GLN A 74 11.19 6.23 4.33
N ILE A 75 12.44 6.57 4.64
CA ILE A 75 13.14 7.69 4.04
C ILE A 75 13.34 7.29 2.58
N ASP A 76 12.45 7.79 1.72
CA ASP A 76 12.54 7.62 0.27
C ASP A 76 13.63 8.57 -0.25
N PHE A 77 14.88 8.12 -0.18
CA PHE A 77 16.04 8.87 -0.65
C PHE A 77 15.95 9.24 -2.16
N GLY A 78 15.07 8.57 -2.92
CA GLY A 78 14.81 8.88 -4.33
C GLY A 78 14.01 10.16 -4.57
N ARG A 79 13.48 10.80 -3.51
CA ARG A 79 12.76 12.09 -3.59
C ARG A 79 13.61 13.30 -3.18
N LEU A 80 14.81 13.06 -2.68
CA LEU A 80 15.74 14.12 -2.30
C LEU A 80 16.45 14.64 -3.55
N SER A 81 16.71 15.94 -3.62
CA SER A 81 17.58 16.48 -4.67
C SER A 81 19.04 16.14 -4.37
N ASP A 82 19.88 16.16 -5.40
CA ASP A 82 21.33 15.91 -5.27
C ASP A 82 21.96 16.86 -4.23
N GLU A 83 21.56 18.14 -4.21
CA GLU A 83 22.00 19.13 -3.21
C GLU A 83 21.63 18.74 -1.77
N GLN A 84 20.44 18.16 -1.57
CA GLN A 84 19.99 17.69 -0.26
C GLN A 84 20.71 16.42 0.19
N LEU A 85 21.07 15.55 -0.76
CA LEU A 85 21.88 14.36 -0.49
C LEU A 85 23.30 14.77 -0.08
N ASP A 86 23.90 15.74 -0.76
CA ASP A 86 25.23 16.26 -0.45
C ASP A 86 25.29 16.90 0.95
N GLU A 87 24.27 17.67 1.33
CA GLU A 87 24.19 18.21 2.71
C GLU A 87 24.13 17.11 3.77
N ILE A 88 23.41 16.02 3.50
CA ILE A 88 23.29 14.89 4.43
C ILE A 88 24.63 14.16 4.55
N ILE A 89 25.31 13.90 3.43
CA ILE A 89 26.62 13.25 3.39
C ILE A 89 27.65 14.08 4.18
N ASN A 90 27.69 15.40 3.97
CA ASN A 90 28.60 16.28 4.68
C ASN A 90 28.36 16.26 6.20
N LYS A 91 27.09 16.28 6.64
CA LYS A 91 26.75 16.21 8.07
C LYS A 91 27.10 14.86 8.72
N ILE A 92 27.08 13.77 7.95
CA ILE A 92 27.50 12.45 8.43
C ILE A 92 29.02 12.37 8.56
N ASN A 93 29.77 12.87 7.57
CA ASN A 93 31.24 12.88 7.60
C ASN A 93 31.80 13.74 8.73
N ILE A 94 31.19 14.88 9.07
CA ILE A 94 31.64 15.75 10.17
C ILE A 94 31.63 15.05 11.55
N ASN A 95 30.80 14.03 11.75
CA ASN A 95 30.71 13.29 13.01
C ASN A 95 31.59 12.03 13.06
N THR A 96 32.31 11.72 11.99
CA THR A 96 33.31 10.66 11.99
C THR A 96 34.65 11.34 12.19
N PRO A 97 35.21 11.40 13.41
CA PRO A 97 36.54 11.94 13.59
C PRO A 97 37.51 11.12 12.74
N ASP A 98 38.21 11.81 11.85
CA ASP A 98 39.28 11.25 11.04
C ASP A 98 40.26 10.56 11.98
N ASN A 99 40.27 9.23 11.93
CA ASN A 99 41.30 8.44 12.58
C ASN A 99 42.49 8.48 11.61
N GLU A 100 43.18 9.63 11.59
CA GLU A 100 44.53 9.76 11.05
C GLU A 100 45.44 8.88 11.91
N ASN A 101 45.57 7.61 11.52
CA ASN A 101 46.74 6.84 11.90
C ASN A 101 47.90 7.36 11.06
N ASP A 102 48.57 8.37 11.60
CA ASP A 102 49.98 8.63 11.34
C ASP A 102 50.75 7.32 11.52
N THR A 103 51.13 6.69 10.42
CA THR A 103 52.38 5.94 10.38
C THR A 103 53.37 6.77 9.59
N ASP A 104 53.87 7.79 10.29
CA ASP A 104 55.25 8.22 10.17
C ASP A 104 56.14 6.98 10.33
N ASN A 105 56.89 6.66 9.29
CA ASN A 105 58.20 6.04 9.43
C ASN A 105 59.08 6.71 8.38
N GLY A 106 59.65 7.84 8.80
CA GLY A 106 60.89 8.34 8.25
C GLY A 106 62.04 7.33 8.34
N GLU A 107 63.02 7.60 7.46
CA GLU A 107 64.29 6.92 7.18
C GLU A 107 64.27 5.71 6.21
#